data_AF-A0A2S8R8C9-F1
#
_entry.id   AF-A0A2S8R8C9-F1
#
_cell.length_a   1.000
_cell.length_b   1.000
_cell.length_c   1.000
_cell.angle_alpha   90.00
_cell.angle_beta   90.00
_cell.angle_gamma   90.00
#
_symmetry.space_group_name_H-M   'P 1'
#
loop_
_entity.id
_entity.type
_entity.pdbx_description
1 polymer ?
#
loop_
_entity_poly.entity_id
_entity_poly.type
_entity_poly.pdbx_seq_one_letter_code
_entity_poly.pdbx_strand_id
1 'polypeptide(L)'
;MKDHWCRKTIEKFVENNWVVGYDDGLFRPDRLVTRAEFTAMVVNIFKEEKEVEGNNFKDVNKDDWFYNAVSYAASEGLIAGYEDGTFRPM
;
A
#
# COMPACT_ATOMS: atom_id res chain seq x y z
N MET A 1 -19.45 3.76 8.98
CA MET A 1 -18.32 4.31 9.76
C MET A 1 -18.70 4.85 11.13
N LYS A 2 -19.88 5.49 11.34
CA LYS A 2 -20.17 6.31 12.53
C LYS A 2 -19.96 5.59 13.89
N ASP A 3 -20.19 4.28 13.94
CA ASP A 3 -20.03 3.42 15.14
C ASP A 3 -19.08 2.23 14.90
N HIS A 4 -18.20 2.34 13.90
CA HIS A 4 -17.26 1.27 13.58
C HIS A 4 -16.11 1.26 14.60
N TRP A 5 -15.76 0.08 15.13
CA TRP A 5 -14.79 -0.06 16.22
C TRP A 5 -13.41 0.56 15.89
N CYS A 6 -12.97 0.47 14.63
CA CYS A 6 -11.69 1.04 14.19
C CYS A 6 -11.79 2.48 13.66
N ARG A 7 -12.95 3.14 13.76
CA ARG A 7 -13.18 4.50 13.25
C ARG A 7 -12.10 5.48 13.71
N LYS A 8 -11.88 5.56 15.02
CA LYS A 8 -10.89 6.50 15.60
C LYS A 8 -9.47 6.23 15.11
N THR A 9 -9.13 4.96 14.90
CA THR A 9 -7.83 4.57 14.36
C THR A 9 -7.68 5.01 12.92
N ILE A 10 -8.71 4.78 12.09
CA ILE A 10 -8.70 5.21 10.68
C ILE A 10 -8.64 6.73 10.57
N GLU A 11 -9.45 7.46 11.35
CA GLU A 11 -9.43 8.93 11.38
C GLU A 11 -8.01 9.43 11.68
N LYS A 12 -7.37 8.89 12.72
CA LYS A 12 -5.97 9.22 13.05
C LYS A 12 -5.00 8.86 11.91
N PHE A 13 -5.17 7.73 11.25
CA PHE A 13 -4.26 7.31 10.19
C PHE A 13 -4.41 8.18 8.93
N VAL A 14 -5.65 8.60 8.61
CA VAL A 14 -5.92 9.56 7.52
C VAL A 14 -5.31 10.92 7.85
N GLU A 15 -5.48 11.42 9.08
CA GLU A 15 -4.87 12.69 9.53
C GLU A 15 -3.33 12.69 9.40
N ASN A 16 -2.70 11.52 9.54
CA ASN A 16 -1.25 11.35 9.40
C ASN A 16 -0.80 11.00 7.97
N ASN A 17 -1.72 10.92 7.00
CA ASN A 17 -1.50 10.46 5.63
C ASN A 17 -0.90 9.04 5.54
N TRP A 18 -1.18 8.18 6.52
CA TRP A 18 -0.72 6.79 6.53
C TRP A 18 -1.63 5.85 5.75
N VAL A 19 -2.92 6.17 5.72
CA VAL A 19 -3.90 5.46 4.91
C VAL A 19 -4.70 6.46 4.10
N VAL A 20 -5.06 6.07 2.89
CA VAL A 20 -5.87 6.87 1.98
C VAL A 20 -7.14 6.08 1.66
N GLY A 21 -8.26 6.77 1.53
CA GLY A 21 -9.50 6.17 1.04
C GLY A 21 -9.44 5.88 -0.45
N TYR A 22 -10.54 5.40 -1.00
CA TYR A 22 -10.69 5.25 -2.44
C TYR A 22 -11.02 6.60 -3.09
N ASP A 23 -10.95 6.68 -4.43
CA ASP A 23 -11.24 7.89 -5.21
C ASP A 23 -12.67 8.41 -4.99
N ASP A 24 -13.58 7.55 -4.52
CA ASP A 24 -14.95 7.92 -4.11
C ASP A 24 -15.01 8.63 -2.74
N GLY A 25 -13.86 8.87 -2.11
CA GLY A 25 -13.73 9.50 -0.80
C GLY A 25 -14.08 8.59 0.37
N LEU A 26 -14.36 7.30 0.14
CA LEU A 26 -14.72 6.36 1.19
C LEU A 26 -13.51 5.54 1.63
N PHE A 27 -13.43 5.27 2.93
CA PHE A 27 -12.61 4.20 3.47
C PHE A 27 -13.50 3.00 3.78
N ARG A 28 -13.10 1.80 3.38
CA ARG A 28 -13.92 0.57 3.48
C ARG A 28 -13.29 -0.39 4.50
N PRO A 29 -13.57 -0.24 5.80
CA PRO A 29 -12.82 -0.91 6.87
C PRO A 29 -13.06 -2.43 6.95
N ASP A 30 -14.17 -2.91 6.41
CA ASP A 30 -14.56 -4.32 6.40
C ASP A 30 -14.16 -5.03 5.10
N ARG A 31 -13.57 -4.30 4.14
CA ARG A 31 -13.10 -4.88 2.88
C ARG A 31 -11.74 -5.55 3.12
N LEU A 32 -11.55 -6.73 2.53
CA LEU A 32 -10.23 -7.33 2.45
C LEU A 32 -9.28 -6.38 1.70
N VAL A 33 -8.11 -6.17 2.27
CA VAL A 33 -7.03 -5.41 1.64
C VAL A 33 -6.26 -6.29 0.67
N THR A 34 -5.88 -5.70 -0.45
CA THR A 34 -4.95 -6.29 -1.42
C THR A 34 -3.52 -6.22 -0.89
N ARG A 35 -2.61 -7.00 -1.47
CA ARG A 35 -1.18 -6.94 -1.10
C ARG A 35 -0.59 -5.56 -1.37
N ALA A 36 -0.98 -4.94 -2.49
CA ALA A 36 -0.55 -3.58 -2.84
C ALA A 36 -1.03 -2.53 -1.82
N GLU A 37 -2.31 -2.57 -1.42
CA GLU A 37 -2.84 -1.68 -0.38
C GLU A 37 -2.10 -1.86 0.95
N PHE A 38 -1.84 -3.09 1.36
CA PHE A 38 -1.09 -3.34 2.59
C PHE A 38 0.34 -2.78 2.52
N THR A 39 1.05 -3.05 1.43
CA THR A 39 2.42 -2.53 1.23
C THR A 39 2.44 -1.00 1.24
N ALA A 40 1.52 -0.33 0.53
CA ALA A 40 1.44 1.13 0.51
C ALA A 40 1.20 1.72 1.91
N MET A 41 0.29 1.12 2.70
CA MET A 41 0.07 1.55 4.08
C MET A 41 1.34 1.45 4.93
N VAL A 42 2.08 0.34 4.82
CA VAL A 42 3.33 0.14 5.57
C VAL A 42 4.39 1.18 5.18
N VAL A 43 4.61 1.42 3.89
CA VAL A 43 5.58 2.40 3.40
C VAL A 43 5.20 3.82 3.84
N ASN A 44 3.92 4.18 3.79
CA ASN A 44 3.42 5.49 4.20
C ASN A 44 3.59 5.74 5.70
N ILE A 45 3.44 4.72 6.54
CA ILE A 45 3.68 4.82 7.99
C ILE A 45 5.13 5.21 8.28
N PHE A 46 6.08 4.64 7.53
CA PHE A 46 7.49 4.99 7.65
C PHE A 46 7.83 6.36 7.05
N LYS A 47 6.95 6.91 6.20
CA LYS A 47 7.17 8.16 5.43
C LYS A 47 8.41 8.09 4.53
N GLU A 48 8.67 6.91 3.99
CA GLU A 48 9.86 6.63 3.19
C GLU A 48 9.54 6.38 1.71
N GLU A 49 8.38 6.84 1.21
CA GLU A 49 8.08 6.75 -0.21
C GLU A 49 9.07 7.60 -1.01
N LYS A 50 10.09 6.94 -1.54
CA LYS A 50 11.08 7.50 -2.45
C LYS A 50 10.91 6.81 -3.78
N GLU A 51 11.11 7.57 -4.86
CA GLU A 51 11.24 6.94 -6.18
C GLU A 51 12.45 6.01 -6.15
N VAL A 52 12.20 4.73 -6.36
CA VAL A 52 13.23 3.71 -6.50
C VAL A 52 13.29 3.31 -7.95
N GLU A 53 14.50 3.28 -8.52
CA GLU A 53 14.69 2.85 -9.90
C GLU A 53 14.42 1.34 -10.04
N GLY A 54 13.23 1.00 -10.55
CA GLY A 54 12.92 -0.36 -10.96
C GLY A 54 12.46 -1.29 -9.84
N ASN A 55 11.74 -2.34 -10.24
CA ASN A 55 11.49 -3.52 -9.43
C ASN A 55 11.66 -4.78 -10.30
N ASN A 56 11.79 -5.95 -9.67
CA ASN A 56 11.99 -7.22 -10.37
C ASN A 56 10.68 -7.99 -10.62
N PHE A 57 9.51 -7.36 -10.40
CA PHE A 57 8.21 -8.00 -10.51
C PHE A 57 7.59 -7.76 -11.88
N LYS A 58 7.16 -8.84 -12.54
CA LYS A 58 6.58 -8.80 -13.89
C LYS A 58 5.18 -8.18 -13.94
N ASP A 59 4.51 -8.10 -12.80
CA ASP A 59 3.13 -7.65 -12.60
C ASP A 59 3.06 -6.32 -11.82
N VAL A 60 4.14 -5.54 -11.84
CA VAL A 60 4.22 -4.21 -11.22
C VAL A 60 4.83 -3.22 -12.22
N ASN A 61 3.97 -2.46 -12.89
CA ASN A 61 4.32 -1.52 -13.95
C ASN A 61 4.52 -0.10 -13.38
N LYS A 62 5.33 0.72 -14.05
CA LYS A 62 5.62 2.11 -13.64
C LYS A 62 4.37 2.99 -13.48
N ASP A 63 3.31 2.69 -14.23
CA ASP A 63 2.07 3.44 -14.20
C ASP A 63 1.08 2.96 -13.12
N ASP A 64 1.40 1.87 -12.40
CA ASP A 64 0.58 1.39 -11.29
C ASP A 64 0.71 2.34 -10.09
N TRP A 65 -0.41 2.71 -9.47
CA TRP A 65 -0.42 3.63 -8.31
C TRP A 65 0.43 3.13 -7.13
N PHE A 66 0.65 1.81 -7.03
CA PHE A 66 1.44 1.16 -6.00
C PHE A 66 2.92 0.95 -6.40
N TYR A 67 3.34 1.38 -7.59
CA TYR A 67 4.67 1.11 -8.13
C TYR A 67 5.78 1.53 -7.17
N ASN A 68 5.74 2.79 -6.68
CA ASN A 68 6.78 3.33 -5.81
C ASN A 68 6.82 2.59 -4.46
N ALA A 69 5.66 2.41 -3.83
CA ALA A 69 5.57 1.68 -2.57
C ALA A 69 6.10 0.25 -2.67
N VAL A 70 5.73 -0.50 -3.71
CA VAL A 70 6.19 -1.88 -3.92
C VAL A 70 7.69 -1.90 -4.26
N SER A 71 8.16 -1.01 -5.12
CA SER A 71 9.58 -0.95 -5.51
C SER A 71 10.47 -0.60 -4.31
N TYR A 72 10.07 0.38 -3.51
CA TYR A 72 10.75 0.75 -2.26
C TYR A 72 10.73 -0.39 -1.23
N ALA A 73 9.57 -0.97 -0.96
CA ALA A 73 9.48 -2.05 0.02
C ALA A 73 10.32 -3.28 -0.41
N ALA A 74 10.42 -3.55 -1.71
CA ALA A 74 11.28 -4.60 -2.23
C ALA A 74 12.77 -4.27 -2.09
N SER A 75 13.19 -3.03 -2.37
CA SER A 75 14.60 -2.61 -2.24
C SER A 75 15.10 -2.66 -0.80
N GLU A 76 14.21 -2.37 0.15
CA GLU A 76 14.50 -2.45 1.60
C GLU A 76 14.34 -3.88 2.16
N GLY A 77 13.94 -4.86 1.34
CA GLY A 77 13.73 -6.24 1.77
C GLY A 77 12.52 -6.45 2.70
N LEU A 78 11.59 -5.50 2.73
CA LEU A 78 10.34 -5.56 3.52
C LEU A 78 9.31 -6.52 2.90
N ILE A 79 9.38 -6.71 1.58
CA ILE A 79 8.53 -7.63 0.84
C ILE A 79 9.35 -8.51 -0.10
N ALA A 80 8.80 -9.68 -0.40
CA ALA A 80 9.31 -10.57 -1.42
C ALA A 80 8.20 -10.92 -2.44
N GLY A 81 8.63 -11.18 -3.67
CA GLY A 81 7.79 -11.77 -4.69
C GLY A 81 7.81 -13.30 -4.61
N TYR A 82 7.15 -13.90 -5.59
CA TYR A 82 7.10 -15.34 -5.79
C TYR A 82 8.21 -15.79 -6.75
N GLU A 83 8.47 -17.09 -6.77
CA GLU A 83 9.50 -17.71 -7.64
C GLU A 83 9.25 -17.48 -9.14
N ASP A 84 7.99 -17.23 -9.53
CA ASP A 84 7.61 -16.89 -10.91
C ASP A 84 7.97 -15.45 -11.31
N GLY A 85 8.50 -14.65 -10.38
CA GLY A 85 8.84 -13.25 -10.57
C GLY A 85 7.64 -12.31 -10.46
N THR A 86 6.57 -12.71 -9.78
CA THR A 86 5.40 -11.84 -9.52
C THR A 86 5.34 -11.33 -8.09
N PHE A 87 4.72 -10.18 -7.88
CA PHE A 87 4.35 -9.67 -6.56
C PHE A 87 2.95 -10.10 -6.14
N ARG A 88 2.03 -10.25 -7.12
CA ARG A 88 0.59 -10.48 -6.97
C ARG A 88 -0.07 -9.36 -6.16
N PRO A 89 -0.25 -8.18 -6.77
CA PRO A 89 -0.72 -7.01 -6.04
C PRO A 89 -2.15 -7.14 -5.50
N MET A 90 -2.99 -8.00 -6.10
CA MET A 90 -4.40 -8.21 -5.75
C MET A 90 -4.63 -9.40 -4.81
#